data_AF-A0A4R0IFH1-F1
#
_entry.id   AF-A0A4R0IFH1-F1
#
_cell.length_a   1.000
_cell.length_b   1.000
_cell.length_c   1.000
_cell.angle_alpha   90.00
_cell.angle_beta   90.00
_cell.angle_gamma   90.00
#
_symmetry.space_group_name_H-M   'P 1'
#
loop_
_entity.id
_entity.type
_entity.pdbx_description
1 polymer ?
#
loop_
_entity_poly.entity_id
_entity_poly.type
_entity_poly.pdbx_seq_one_letter_code
_entity_poly.pdbx_strand_id
1 'polypeptide(L)'
;MTGDRTLRLDVAYCALAALLLLTFARLLAPLTGLPATALAAAGLGVLAWTALLAYLTAVAPRRLALRIVLAVNVVATLAIAITAATSHDTLLTFLLAAVAAEVAAFAVTQALALRTLQPTAR
;
A
#
# COMPACT_ATOMS: atom_id res chain seq x y z
N MET A 1 -18.23 1.86 3.11
CA MET A 1 -17.77 1.66 1.71
C MET A 1 -17.96 0.21 1.33
N THR A 2 -18.31 -0.10 0.08
CA THR A 2 -18.36 -1.49 -0.41
C THR A 2 -16.94 -2.00 -0.70
N GLY A 3 -16.72 -3.32 -0.63
CA GLY A 3 -15.40 -3.93 -0.86
C GLY A 3 -14.78 -3.60 -2.23
N ASP A 4 -15.60 -3.40 -3.27
CA ASP A 4 -15.10 -2.97 -4.59
C ASP A 4 -14.53 -1.56 -4.58
N ARG A 5 -15.15 -0.64 -3.83
CA ARG A 5 -14.68 0.75 -3.76
C ARG A 5 -13.35 0.84 -3.03
N THR A 6 -13.18 0.08 -1.95
CA THR A 6 -11.90 0.02 -1.22
C THR A 6 -10.79 -0.56 -2.10
N LEU A 7 -11.07 -1.62 -2.87
CA LEU A 7 -10.09 -2.22 -3.79
C LEU A 7 -9.71 -1.27 -4.93
N ARG A 8 -10.67 -0.58 -5.55
CA ARG A 8 -10.37 0.39 -6.62
C ARG A 8 -9.58 1.59 -6.13
N LEU A 9 -9.86 2.08 -4.93
CA LEU A 9 -9.10 3.17 -4.33
C LEU A 9 -7.68 2.74 -3.98
N ASP A 10 -7.50 1.52 -3.47
CA ASP A 10 -6.18 0.95 -3.19
C ASP A 10 -5.35 0.82 -4.48
N VAL A 11 -5.95 0.30 -5.57
CA VAL A 11 -5.32 0.26 -6.90
C VAL A 11 -4.92 1.66 -7.38
N ALA A 12 -5.82 2.65 -7.28
CA ALA A 12 -5.54 4.01 -7.72
C ALA A 12 -4.42 4.67 -6.87
N TYR A 13 -4.45 4.45 -5.55
CA TYR A 13 -3.43 4.94 -4.63
C TYR A 13 -2.07 4.32 -4.93
N CYS A 14 -1.98 2.99 -5.07
CA CYS A 14 -0.75 2.31 -5.41
C CYS A 14 -0.21 2.71 -6.79
N ALA A 15 -1.08 2.88 -7.80
CA ALA A 15 -0.68 3.40 -9.12
C ALA A 15 -0.03 4.78 -9.00
N LEU A 16 -0.70 5.70 -8.30
CA LEU A 16 -0.21 7.06 -8.13
C LEU A 16 1.10 7.08 -7.33
N ALA A 17 1.17 6.35 -6.22
CA ALA A 17 2.37 6.24 -5.40
C ALA A 17 3.55 5.69 -6.22
N ALA A 18 3.35 4.63 -7.01
CA ALA A 18 4.37 4.07 -7.88
C ALA A 18 4.86 5.09 -8.93
N LEU A 19 3.93 5.79 -9.59
CA LEU A 19 4.28 6.80 -10.59
C LEU A 19 5.05 7.97 -9.97
N LEU A 20 4.64 8.43 -8.78
CA LEU A 20 5.36 9.47 -8.05
C LEU A 20 6.77 8.98 -7.67
N LEU A 21 6.89 7.76 -7.14
CA LEU A 21 8.19 7.19 -6.76
C LEU A 21 9.15 7.07 -7.96
N LEU A 22 8.64 6.61 -9.11
CA LEU A 22 9.41 6.47 -10.35
C LEU A 22 9.84 7.83 -10.90
N THR A 23 8.93 8.80 -10.92
CA THR A 23 9.17 10.13 -11.50
C THR A 23 10.11 10.95 -10.62
N PHE A 24 9.95 10.86 -9.30
CA PHE A 24 10.70 11.68 -8.33
C PHE A 24 11.82 10.92 -7.63
N ALA A 25 12.20 9.71 -8.08
CA ALA A 25 13.24 8.89 -7.44
C ALA A 25 14.55 9.64 -7.19
N ARG A 26 15.02 10.43 -8.17
CA ARG A 26 16.25 11.23 -8.04
C ARG A 26 16.13 12.37 -7.02
N LEU A 27 14.94 12.95 -6.91
CA LEU A 27 14.65 14.03 -5.96
C LEU A 27 14.49 13.48 -4.53
N LEU A 28 13.90 12.29 -4.39
CA LEU A 28 13.68 11.60 -3.13
C LEU A 28 14.93 10.90 -2.58
N ALA A 29 15.89 10.54 -3.43
CA ALA A 29 17.13 9.89 -3.02
C ALA A 29 17.89 10.61 -1.90
N PRO A 30 18.20 11.93 -2.00
CA PRO A 30 18.88 12.64 -0.91
C PRO A 30 18.03 12.76 0.36
N LEU A 31 16.70 12.81 0.23
CA LEU A 31 15.77 12.93 1.37
C LEU A 31 15.60 11.62 2.13
N THR A 32 15.77 10.48 1.45
CA THR A 32 15.59 9.14 2.01
C THR A 32 16.92 8.47 2.38
N GLY A 33 18.04 9.01 1.92
CA GLY A 33 19.36 8.37 2.01
C GLY A 33 19.49 7.10 1.15
N LEU A 34 18.46 6.77 0.35
CA LEU A 34 18.45 5.60 -0.52
C LEU A 34 18.94 5.96 -1.92
N PRO A 35 19.62 5.03 -2.62
CA PRO A 35 19.98 5.26 -4.01
C PRO A 35 18.71 5.35 -4.87
N ALA A 36 18.71 6.26 -5.85
CA ALA A 36 17.57 6.46 -6.75
C ALA A 36 17.15 5.17 -7.48
N THR A 37 18.08 4.25 -7.72
CA THR A 37 17.80 2.93 -8.30
C THR A 37 16.96 2.04 -7.37
N ALA A 38 17.19 2.08 -6.06
CA ALA A 38 16.36 1.34 -5.10
C ALA A 38 14.94 1.91 -5.02
N LEU A 39 14.81 3.25 -5.04
CA LEU A 39 13.51 3.92 -5.10
C LEU A 39 12.77 3.58 -6.40
N ALA A 40 13.46 3.60 -7.55
CA ALA A 40 12.87 3.22 -8.82
C ALA A 40 12.44 1.74 -8.83
N ALA A 41 13.27 0.84 -8.30
CA ALA A 41 12.93 -0.58 -8.18
C ALA A 41 11.70 -0.81 -7.28
N ALA A 42 11.61 -0.11 -6.16
CA ALA A 42 10.42 -0.13 -5.31
C ALA A 42 9.18 0.37 -6.06
N GLY A 43 9.31 1.46 -6.82
CA GLY A 43 8.23 2.01 -7.66
C GLY A 43 7.74 1.01 -8.71
N LEU A 44 8.67 0.32 -9.40
CA LEU A 44 8.33 -0.75 -10.35
C LEU A 44 7.64 -1.93 -9.66
N GLY A 45 8.11 -2.31 -8.46
CA GLY A 45 7.48 -3.36 -7.67
C GLY A 45 6.04 -3.02 -7.29
N VAL A 46 5.79 -1.80 -6.82
CA VAL A 46 4.44 -1.31 -6.51
C VAL A 46 3.58 -1.21 -7.78
N LEU A 47 4.16 -0.80 -8.92
CA LEU A 47 3.43 -0.76 -10.19
C LEU A 47 3.01 -2.15 -10.66
N ALA A 48 3.90 -3.13 -10.57
CA ALA A 48 3.61 -4.53 -10.88
C ALA A 48 2.53 -5.10 -9.94
N TRP A 49 2.64 -4.80 -8.64
CA TRP A 49 1.61 -5.14 -7.65
C TRP A 49 0.26 -4.53 -8.00
N THR A 50 0.24 -3.26 -8.41
CA THR A 50 -0.97 -2.55 -8.80
C THR A 50 -1.65 -3.20 -10.00
N ALA A 51 -0.87 -3.60 -11.01
CA ALA A 51 -1.38 -4.31 -12.18
C ALA A 51 -1.95 -5.69 -11.80
N LEU A 52 -1.25 -6.44 -10.94
CA LEU A 52 -1.73 -7.71 -10.43
C LEU A 52 -3.04 -7.53 -9.64
N LEU A 53 -3.12 -6.52 -8.79
CA LEU A 53 -4.32 -6.25 -8.02
C LEU A 53 -5.49 -5.85 -8.93
N ALA A 54 -5.26 -4.96 -9.90
CA ALA A 54 -6.27 -4.60 -10.88
C ALA A 54 -6.81 -5.85 -11.62
N TYR A 55 -5.92 -6.75 -12.03
CA TYR A 55 -6.31 -8.04 -12.62
C TYR A 55 -7.14 -8.89 -11.64
N LEU A 56 -6.66 -9.10 -10.41
CA LEU A 56 -7.37 -9.88 -9.39
C LEU A 56 -8.75 -9.29 -9.06
N THR A 57 -8.91 -7.97 -9.05
CA THR A 57 -10.22 -7.33 -8.84
C THR A 57 -11.20 -7.59 -9.98
N ALA A 58 -10.71 -7.89 -11.18
CA ALA A 58 -11.53 -8.20 -12.35
C ALA A 58 -11.92 -9.69 -12.42
N VAL A 59 -11.05 -10.61 -12.00
CA VAL A 59 -11.23 -12.05 -12.24
C VAL A 59 -11.45 -12.90 -10.99
N ALA A 60 -11.02 -12.45 -9.81
CA ALA A 60 -11.03 -13.26 -8.59
C ALA A 60 -12.26 -12.99 -7.71
N PRO A 61 -12.65 -13.95 -6.85
CA PRO A 61 -13.67 -13.70 -5.84
C PRO A 61 -13.26 -12.55 -4.93
N ARG A 62 -14.17 -11.57 -4.71
CA ARG A 62 -13.92 -10.37 -3.88
C ARG A 62 -13.31 -10.67 -2.51
N ARG A 63 -13.75 -11.77 -1.88
CA ARG A 63 -13.24 -12.20 -0.57
C ARG A 63 -11.75 -12.59 -0.62
N LEU A 64 -11.31 -13.22 -1.71
CA LEU A 64 -9.90 -13.56 -1.90
C LEU A 64 -9.09 -12.29 -2.16
N ALA A 65 -9.53 -11.43 -3.08
CA ALA A 65 -8.85 -10.17 -3.38
C ALA A 65 -8.67 -9.30 -2.12
N LEU A 66 -9.73 -9.09 -1.33
CA LEU A 66 -9.64 -8.33 -0.08
C LEU A 66 -8.68 -8.95 0.95
N ARG A 67 -8.62 -10.29 1.05
CA ARG A 67 -7.69 -10.96 1.99
C ARG A 67 -6.24 -10.78 1.59
N ILE A 68 -5.94 -10.90 0.31
CA ILE A 68 -4.58 -10.72 -0.20
C ILE A 68 -4.14 -9.27 0.05
N VAL A 69 -4.95 -8.29 -0.34
CA VAL A 69 -4.60 -6.88 -0.14
C VAL A 69 -4.47 -6.53 1.34
N LEU A 70 -5.38 -7.01 2.19
CA LEU A 70 -5.28 -6.81 3.64
C LEU A 70 -3.93 -7.32 4.17
N ALA A 71 -3.52 -8.53 3.78
CA ALA A 71 -2.25 -9.10 4.23
C ALA A 71 -1.07 -8.25 3.75
N VAL A 72 -1.07 -7.84 2.48
CA VAL A 72 -0.01 -7.00 1.90
C VAL A 72 0.05 -5.63 2.60
N ASN A 73 -1.09 -4.98 2.83
CA ASN A 73 -1.14 -3.68 3.50
C ASN A 73 -0.70 -3.77 4.96
N VAL A 74 -1.00 -4.86 5.67
CA VAL A 74 -0.46 -5.10 7.02
C VAL A 74 1.06 -5.24 7.00
N VAL A 75 1.60 -6.06 6.09
CA VAL A 75 3.05 -6.24 5.95
C VAL A 75 3.74 -4.93 5.59
N ALA A 76 3.19 -4.18 4.62
CA ALA A 76 3.70 -2.89 4.21
C ALA A 76 3.67 -1.87 5.36
N THR A 77 2.56 -1.77 6.09
CA THR A 77 2.44 -0.91 7.27
C THR A 77 3.55 -1.19 8.28
N LEU A 78 3.77 -2.46 8.61
CA LEU A 78 4.81 -2.86 9.57
C LEU A 78 6.21 -2.51 9.05
N ALA A 79 6.49 -2.81 7.78
CA ALA A 79 7.79 -2.50 7.17
C ALA A 79 8.07 -0.99 7.18
N ILE A 80 7.09 -0.17 6.81
CA ILE A 80 7.22 1.30 6.78
C ILE A 80 7.38 1.84 8.22
N ALA A 81 6.60 1.35 9.17
CA ALA A 81 6.69 1.76 10.58
C ALA A 81 8.06 1.40 11.20
N ILE A 82 8.59 0.21 10.92
CA ILE A 82 9.93 -0.19 11.36
C ILE A 82 10.99 0.74 10.72
N THR A 83 10.87 1.01 9.43
CA THR A 83 11.78 1.93 8.72
C THR A 83 11.75 3.33 9.34
N ALA A 84 10.56 3.84 9.66
CA ALA A 84 10.37 5.12 10.33
C ALA A 84 11.04 5.16 11.72
N ALA A 85 10.92 4.08 12.50
CA ALA A 85 11.50 3.95 13.83
C ALA A 85 13.04 3.88 13.81
N THR A 86 13.63 3.41 12.72
CA THR A 86 15.10 3.35 12.54
C THR A 86 15.69 4.58 11.85
N SER A 87 14.86 5.49 11.36
CA SER A 87 15.29 6.73 10.71
C SER A 87 15.84 7.71 11.74
N HIS A 88 16.97 8.35 11.41
CA HIS A 88 17.57 9.42 12.21
C HIS A 88 17.12 10.82 11.76
N ASP A 89 16.41 10.92 10.63
CA ASP A 89 15.86 12.16 10.10
C ASP A 89 14.40 12.32 10.56
N THR A 90 14.12 13.41 11.28
CA THR A 90 12.79 13.71 11.84
C THR A 90 11.72 13.89 10.78
N LEU A 91 12.02 14.57 9.67
CA LEU A 91 11.05 14.80 8.59
C LEU A 91 10.73 13.48 7.89
N LEU A 92 11.74 12.66 7.63
CA LEU A 92 11.55 11.34 7.04
C LEU A 92 10.73 10.43 7.97
N THR A 93 10.98 10.47 9.28
CA THR A 93 10.20 9.71 10.27
C THR A 93 8.73 10.12 10.25
N PHE A 94 8.41 11.42 10.24
CA PHE A 94 7.02 11.88 10.16
C PHE A 94 6.36 11.49 8.84
N LEU A 95 7.08 11.62 7.72
CA LEU A 95 6.59 11.23 6.40
C LEU A 95 6.26 9.73 6.37
N LEU A 96 7.19 8.88 6.79
CA LEU A 96 6.98 7.42 6.82
C LEU A 96 5.89 7.02 7.81
N ALA A 97 5.79 7.68 8.96
CA ALA A 97 4.70 7.43 9.92
C ALA A 97 3.33 7.80 9.34
N ALA A 98 3.23 8.92 8.61
CA ALA A 98 2.00 9.31 7.92
C ALA A 98 1.62 8.27 6.85
N VAL A 99 2.58 7.84 6.02
CA VAL A 99 2.36 6.78 5.02
C VAL A 99 1.93 5.47 5.68
N ALA A 100 2.57 5.07 6.78
CA ALA A 100 2.19 3.86 7.52
C ALA A 100 0.75 3.96 8.06
N ALA A 101 0.37 5.12 8.60
CA ALA A 101 -1.00 5.35 9.09
C ALA A 101 -2.04 5.31 7.96
N GLU A 102 -1.73 5.86 6.79
CA GLU A 102 -2.59 5.79 5.59
C GLU A 102 -2.80 4.34 5.13
N VAL A 103 -1.71 3.56 5.00
CA VAL A 103 -1.78 2.14 4.60
C VAL A 103 -2.52 1.31 5.65
N ALA A 104 -2.32 1.60 6.94
CA ALA A 104 -3.06 0.97 8.03
C ALA A 104 -4.56 1.28 7.95
N ALA A 105 -4.94 2.51 7.60
CA ALA A 105 -6.35 2.87 7.40
C ALA A 105 -6.97 2.07 6.25
N PHE A 106 -6.25 1.89 5.12
CA PHE A 106 -6.71 1.00 4.05
C PHE A 106 -6.91 -0.44 4.54
N ALA A 107 -5.94 -1.01 5.28
CA ALA A 107 -6.07 -2.34 5.86
C ALA A 107 -7.31 -2.46 6.77
N VAL A 108 -7.58 -1.47 7.62
CA VAL A 108 -8.79 -1.44 8.46
C VAL A 108 -10.06 -1.45 7.61
N THR A 109 -10.13 -0.61 6.56
CA THR A 109 -11.32 -0.60 5.68
C THR A 109 -11.55 -1.93 4.96
N GLN A 110 -10.47 -2.63 4.57
CA GLN A 110 -10.53 -3.95 3.92
C GLN A 110 -10.96 -5.04 4.91
N ALA A 111 -10.47 -4.98 6.15
CA ALA A 111 -10.90 -5.88 7.22
C ALA A 111 -12.40 -5.70 7.55
N LEU A 112 -12.88 -4.46 7.62
CA LEU A 112 -14.30 -4.15 7.79
C LEU A 112 -15.13 -4.66 6.61
N ALA A 113 -14.67 -4.43 5.37
CA ALA A 113 -15.34 -4.94 4.18
C ALA A 113 -15.44 -6.48 4.19
N LEU A 114 -14.38 -7.19 4.60
CA LEU A 114 -14.40 -8.65 4.75
C LEU A 114 -15.42 -9.12 5.79
N ARG A 115 -15.54 -8.43 6.93
CA ARG A 115 -16.52 -8.76 7.97
C ARG A 115 -17.95 -8.64 7.44
N THR A 116 -18.24 -7.64 6.61
CA THR A 116 -19.57 -7.48 5.99
C THR A 116 -19.90 -8.52 4.93
N LEU A 117 -18.88 -9.19 4.37
CA LEU A 117 -19.04 -10.24 3.36
C LEU A 117 -19.13 -11.65 3.98
N GLN A 118 -18.84 -11.82 5.27
CA GLN A 118 -19.10 -13.09 5.93
C GLN A 118 -20.62 -13.22 6.10
N PRO A 119 -21.24 -14.32 5.62
CA PRO A 119 -22.59 -14.66 6.05
C PRO A 119 -22.55 -14.72 7.56
N THR A 120 -23.45 -14.00 8.23
CA THR A 120 -23.67 -14.16 9.66
C THR A 120 -24.01 -15.63 9.86
N ALA A 121 -23.05 -16.43 10.33
CA ALA A 121 -23.32 -17.78 10.77
C ALA A 121 -24.25 -17.62 11.98
N ARG A 122 -25.55 -17.78 11.73
CA ARG A 122 -26.55 -18.10 12.74
C ARG A 122 -26.70 -19.61 12.77
#